data_AF-A0A258BX55-F1
#
_entry.id   AF-A0A258BX55-F1
#
_cell.length_a   1.000
_cell.length_b   1.000
_cell.length_c   1.000
_cell.angle_alpha   90.00
_cell.angle_beta   90.00
_cell.angle_gamma   90.00
#
_symmetry.space_group_name_H-M   'P 1'
#
loop_
_entity.id
_entity.type
_entity.pdbx_description
1 polymer ?
#
loop_
_entity_poly.entity_id
_entity_poly.type
_entity_poly.pdbx_seq_one_letter_code
_entity_poly.pdbx_strand_id
1 'polypeptide(L)'
;LVQYQALWRPRPFTHTRLPWEADHPQLAAWLRARSLEAAEAAHNHPGALLAPTPFQALAEQAAALTRVDELPMRTLPASDPRQATDVPGRKWLQIQSFSAALDFRERPRHWLDWCAGKGHLGRQLASNGTPLTCLEWDPTLVNAGAQLSLRLGIDASHIQMDVMSAEAAAQLDPVSTPVALHACGDLHVRLLQLTITQGCRQLALAPCCYNRIQGEQYQPLSSAARQSSLILSRDDLGLPLSETVTAGTRERRQRDQSMAWRLGFDLLQRKLRDDDSYLPTPSLPSAWLKKSFEQYCRDLATLKGITAPLTEPWQQLEQRGWQRLAEVRNLELLRGLFRRPLEHWLLLDRA
;
A
#
# COMPACT_ATOMS: atom_id res chain seq x y z
N LEU A 1 14.28 3.94 12.64
CA LEU A 1 13.38 4.87 11.90
C LEU A 1 13.75 6.34 12.15
N VAL A 2 13.73 6.84 13.40
CA VAL A 2 14.10 8.24 13.72
C VAL A 2 15.53 8.60 13.29
N GLN A 3 16.53 7.83 13.74
CA GLN A 3 17.96 8.09 13.49
C GLN A 3 18.30 8.28 12.01
N TYR A 4 17.69 7.47 11.13
CA TYR A 4 18.02 7.43 9.71
C TYR A 4 16.97 8.11 8.81
N GLN A 5 16.12 9.00 9.35
CA GLN A 5 15.05 9.67 8.61
C GLN A 5 15.54 10.43 7.36
N ALA A 6 16.76 10.97 7.41
CA ALA A 6 17.38 11.63 6.26
C ALA A 6 17.66 10.68 5.08
N LEU A 7 17.79 9.38 5.33
CA LEU A 7 18.05 8.38 4.28
C LEU A 7 16.76 7.90 3.61
N TRP A 8 15.68 7.67 4.40
CA TRP A 8 14.48 7.00 3.88
C TRP A 8 13.33 7.94 3.50
N ARG A 9 13.25 9.16 4.05
CA ARG A 9 12.19 10.12 3.69
C ARG A 9 12.34 10.71 2.28
N PRO A 10 13.53 11.13 1.83
CA PRO A 10 13.67 11.73 0.50
C PRO A 10 13.21 10.79 -0.61
N ARG A 11 12.46 11.34 -1.57
CA ARG A 11 11.89 10.58 -2.70
C ARG A 11 12.76 10.77 -3.94
N PRO A 12 13.39 9.72 -4.47
CA PRO A 12 14.21 9.83 -5.68
C PRO A 12 13.40 10.33 -6.88
N PHE A 13 12.11 9.98 -6.98
CA PHE A 13 11.27 10.43 -8.08
C PHE A 13 11.08 11.96 -8.16
N THR A 14 11.12 12.67 -7.03
CA THR A 14 10.88 14.12 -6.99
C THR A 14 12.15 14.97 -6.83
N HIS A 15 13.27 14.36 -6.45
CA HIS A 15 14.55 15.04 -6.23
C HIS A 15 15.55 14.62 -7.29
N THR A 16 16.15 15.56 -8.00
CA THR A 16 17.26 15.31 -8.93
C THR A 16 18.48 14.73 -8.20
N ARG A 17 18.80 15.29 -7.02
CA ARG A 17 19.81 14.81 -6.07
C ARG A 17 19.23 14.76 -4.66
N LEU A 18 19.44 13.65 -3.96
CA LEU A 18 18.97 13.45 -2.60
C LEU A 18 19.99 14.05 -1.61
N PRO A 19 19.55 14.66 -0.49
CA PRO A 19 20.45 15.29 0.46
C PRO A 19 21.55 14.36 1.00
N TRP A 20 21.20 13.11 1.31
CA TRP A 20 22.15 12.13 1.86
C TRP A 20 23.27 11.73 0.90
N GLU A 21 23.15 12.01 -0.41
CA GLU A 21 24.19 11.66 -1.38
C GLU A 21 25.51 12.41 -1.13
N ALA A 22 25.46 13.58 -0.46
CA ALA A 22 26.67 14.30 -0.06
C ALA A 22 27.42 13.58 1.08
N ASP A 23 26.68 12.95 2.00
CA ASP A 23 27.23 12.23 3.15
C ASP A 23 27.71 10.81 2.79
N HIS A 24 27.13 10.22 1.73
CA HIS A 24 27.43 8.87 1.25
C HIS A 24 27.70 8.82 -0.26
N PRO A 25 28.73 9.52 -0.78
CA PRO A 25 28.96 9.69 -2.21
C PRO A 25 29.27 8.36 -2.92
N GLN A 26 29.99 7.44 -2.26
CA GLN A 26 30.31 6.12 -2.82
C GLN A 26 29.05 5.28 -3.03
N LEU A 27 28.14 5.26 -2.05
CA LEU A 27 26.86 4.56 -2.17
C LEU A 27 25.97 5.19 -3.24
N ALA A 28 25.89 6.52 -3.27
CA ALA A 28 25.11 7.25 -4.27
C ALA A 28 25.57 6.95 -5.70
N ALA A 29 26.88 7.05 -5.95
CA ALA A 29 27.48 6.74 -7.25
C ALA A 29 27.24 5.28 -7.65
N TRP A 30 27.41 4.35 -6.70
CA TRP A 30 27.18 2.94 -6.95
C TRP A 30 25.73 2.63 -7.29
N LEU A 31 24.75 3.21 -6.59
CA LEU A 31 23.32 3.03 -6.88
C LEU A 31 22.96 3.63 -8.25
N ARG A 32 23.43 4.84 -8.57
CA ARG A 32 23.12 5.52 -9.84
C ARG A 32 23.71 4.81 -11.07
N ALA A 33 24.83 4.12 -10.92
CA ALA A 33 25.50 3.43 -12.02
C ALA A 33 24.83 2.10 -12.44
N ARG A 34 23.85 1.62 -11.66
CA ARG A 34 23.19 0.33 -11.91
C ARG A 34 22.09 0.44 -12.97
N SER A 35 21.84 -0.67 -13.66
CA SER A 35 20.77 -0.76 -14.64
C SER A 35 19.38 -0.77 -13.99
N LEU A 36 18.35 -0.47 -14.78
CA LEU A 36 16.96 -0.61 -14.36
C LEU A 36 16.63 -2.07 -14.00
N GLU A 37 17.06 -3.02 -14.84
CA GLU A 37 16.85 -4.46 -14.61
C GLU A 37 17.44 -4.93 -13.26
N ALA A 38 18.65 -4.48 -12.94
CA ALA A 38 19.30 -4.81 -11.66
C ALA A 38 18.53 -4.22 -10.46
N ALA A 39 17.91 -3.06 -10.63
CA ALA A 39 17.06 -2.46 -9.60
C ALA A 39 15.77 -3.26 -9.41
N GLU A 40 15.13 -3.67 -10.51
CA GLU A 40 13.89 -4.46 -10.46
C GLU A 40 14.11 -5.83 -9.82
N ALA A 41 15.21 -6.50 -10.15
CA ALA A 41 15.59 -7.78 -9.54
C ALA A 41 15.79 -7.67 -8.01
N ALA A 42 16.28 -6.53 -7.53
CA ALA A 42 16.51 -6.29 -6.11
C ALA A 42 15.32 -5.65 -5.37
N HIS A 43 14.28 -5.18 -6.08
CA HIS A 43 13.24 -4.30 -5.51
C HIS A 43 12.48 -4.90 -4.32
N ASN A 44 12.16 -6.19 -4.38
CA ASN A 44 11.43 -6.88 -3.30
C ASN A 44 12.36 -7.46 -2.22
N HIS A 45 13.65 -7.61 -2.53
CA HIS A 45 14.65 -8.14 -1.60
C HIS A 45 15.89 -7.24 -1.53
N PRO A 46 15.73 -5.93 -1.19
CA PRO A 46 16.86 -5.01 -1.20
C PRO A 46 17.93 -5.40 -0.16
N GLY A 47 17.55 -6.12 0.91
CA GLY A 47 18.49 -6.55 1.94
C GLY A 47 19.49 -7.63 1.50
N ALA A 48 19.26 -8.33 0.38
CA ALA A 48 20.19 -9.31 -0.18
C ALA A 48 21.32 -8.66 -1.00
N LEU A 49 21.28 -7.34 -1.16
CA LEU A 49 22.18 -6.61 -2.02
C LEU A 49 23.51 -6.27 -1.33
N LEU A 50 24.61 -6.66 -1.96
CA LEU A 50 25.96 -6.29 -1.54
C LEU A 50 26.29 -4.87 -2.04
N ALA A 51 25.91 -3.87 -1.26
CA ALA A 51 26.11 -2.45 -1.59
C ALA A 51 27.05 -1.76 -0.57
N PRO A 52 27.74 -0.67 -0.97
CA PRO A 52 28.64 0.07 -0.09
C PRO A 52 27.97 0.57 1.20
N THR A 53 28.79 0.81 2.23
CA THR A 53 28.37 1.41 3.50
C THR A 53 27.61 2.73 3.28
N PRO A 54 26.52 2.99 4.02
CA PRO A 54 25.98 2.20 5.14
C PRO A 54 24.96 1.12 4.78
N PHE A 55 24.79 0.79 3.49
CA PHE A 55 23.64 0.00 3.03
C PHE A 55 23.54 -1.38 3.71
N GLN A 56 24.62 -2.16 3.72
CA GLN A 56 24.61 -3.52 4.27
C GLN A 56 24.29 -3.54 5.77
N ALA A 57 24.92 -2.67 6.56
CA ALA A 57 24.64 -2.57 7.99
C ALA A 57 23.18 -2.21 8.27
N LEU A 58 22.60 -1.31 7.46
CA LEU A 58 21.18 -0.96 7.55
C LEU A 58 20.27 -2.13 7.16
N ALA A 59 20.66 -2.92 6.16
CA ALA A 59 19.92 -4.11 5.75
C ALA A 59 19.90 -5.18 6.85
N GLU A 60 21.04 -5.45 7.48
CA GLU A 60 21.16 -6.38 8.61
C GLU A 60 20.33 -5.90 9.81
N GLN A 61 20.42 -4.61 10.15
CA GLN A 61 19.62 -4.02 11.22
C GLN A 61 18.11 -4.10 10.92
N ALA A 62 17.69 -3.78 9.70
CA ALA A 62 16.30 -3.89 9.29
C ALA A 62 15.79 -5.34 9.42
N ALA A 63 16.55 -6.32 8.92
CA ALA A 63 16.21 -7.72 9.00
C ALA A 63 16.11 -8.23 10.46
N ALA A 64 17.02 -7.78 11.33
CA ALA A 64 16.99 -8.13 12.76
C ALA A 64 15.75 -7.55 13.47
N LEU A 65 15.40 -6.29 13.19
CA LEU A 65 14.24 -5.62 13.80
C LEU A 65 12.91 -6.19 13.33
N THR A 66 12.87 -6.78 12.14
CA THR A 66 11.62 -7.24 11.52
C THR A 66 11.47 -8.75 11.47
N ARG A 67 12.29 -9.46 12.25
CA ARG A 67 12.17 -10.90 12.39
C ARG A 67 10.93 -11.22 13.21
N VAL A 68 9.97 -11.86 12.57
CA VAL A 68 8.75 -12.39 13.20
C VAL A 68 8.54 -13.81 12.69
N ASP A 69 8.07 -14.69 13.57
CA ASP A 69 7.72 -16.04 13.19
C ASP A 69 6.47 -16.06 12.31
N GLU A 70 6.34 -17.09 11.48
CA GLU A 70 5.12 -17.30 10.72
C GLU A 70 3.94 -17.57 11.65
N LEU A 71 2.78 -16.99 11.33
CA LEU A 71 1.56 -17.29 12.06
C LEU A 71 1.13 -18.73 11.77
N PRO A 72 0.78 -19.52 12.80
CA PRO A 72 0.30 -20.87 12.59
C PRO A 72 -0.97 -20.87 11.76
N MET A 73 -0.96 -21.60 10.64
CA MET A 73 -2.12 -21.76 9.77
C MET A 73 -2.84 -23.06 10.08
N ARG A 74 -4.15 -22.98 10.28
CA ARG A 74 -5.02 -24.13 10.48
C ARG A 74 -5.53 -24.65 9.14
N THR A 75 -5.72 -25.96 9.06
CA THR A 75 -6.46 -26.55 7.93
C THR A 75 -7.91 -26.11 8.00
N LEU A 76 -8.37 -25.42 6.96
CA LEU A 76 -9.77 -25.07 6.82
C LEU A 76 -10.58 -26.31 6.39
N PRO A 77 -11.81 -26.48 6.90
CA PRO A 77 -12.72 -27.47 6.34
C PRO A 77 -13.00 -27.15 4.87
N ALA A 78 -13.35 -28.17 4.08
CA ALA A 78 -13.70 -27.98 2.68
C ALA A 78 -14.85 -26.96 2.58
N SER A 79 -14.58 -25.82 1.94
CA SER A 79 -15.59 -24.80 1.68
C SER A 79 -16.54 -25.29 0.59
N ASP A 80 -17.82 -24.96 0.70
CA ASP A 80 -18.76 -25.10 -0.41
C ASP A 80 -18.22 -24.36 -1.64
N PRO A 81 -18.03 -25.02 -2.81
CA PRO A 81 -17.48 -24.39 -4.00
C PRO A 81 -18.22 -23.11 -4.45
N ARG A 82 -19.51 -23.01 -4.11
CA ARG A 82 -20.35 -21.83 -4.39
C ARG A 82 -19.90 -20.57 -3.63
N GLN A 83 -19.08 -20.70 -2.59
CA GLN A 83 -18.53 -19.54 -1.87
C GLN A 83 -17.50 -18.75 -2.69
N ALA A 84 -16.81 -19.43 -3.61
CA ALA A 84 -15.83 -18.82 -4.51
C ALA A 84 -16.47 -18.16 -5.75
N THR A 85 -17.78 -18.32 -5.95
CA THR A 85 -18.50 -17.73 -7.09
C THR A 85 -18.33 -16.20 -7.11
N ASP A 86 -17.99 -15.66 -8.27
CA ASP A 86 -17.71 -14.24 -8.53
C ASP A 86 -16.55 -13.64 -7.70
N VAL A 87 -15.65 -14.48 -7.17
CA VAL A 87 -14.42 -14.05 -6.48
C VAL A 87 -13.20 -14.29 -7.37
N PRO A 88 -12.43 -13.24 -7.73
CA PRO A 88 -11.16 -13.44 -8.40
C PRO A 88 -10.23 -14.34 -7.57
N GLY A 89 -9.55 -15.31 -8.20
CA GLY A 89 -8.79 -16.35 -7.49
C GLY A 89 -7.78 -15.83 -6.47
N ARG A 90 -7.12 -14.69 -6.73
CA ARG A 90 -6.22 -14.05 -5.76
C ARG A 90 -6.95 -13.56 -4.51
N LYS A 91 -8.12 -12.93 -4.67
CA LYS A 91 -8.94 -12.49 -3.55
C LYS A 91 -9.42 -13.69 -2.74
N TRP A 92 -9.78 -14.78 -3.40
CA TRP A 92 -10.17 -16.02 -2.73
C TRP A 92 -9.03 -16.64 -1.92
N LEU A 93 -7.81 -16.66 -2.46
CA LEU A 93 -6.63 -17.12 -1.73
C LEU A 93 -6.37 -16.26 -0.49
N GLN A 94 -6.50 -14.94 -0.58
CA GLN A 94 -6.35 -14.05 0.58
C GLN A 94 -7.39 -14.33 1.67
N ILE A 95 -8.65 -14.57 1.29
CA ILE A 95 -9.72 -14.93 2.24
C ILE A 95 -9.41 -16.26 2.93
N GLN A 96 -8.94 -17.26 2.19
CA GLN A 96 -8.53 -18.54 2.75
C GLN A 96 -7.35 -18.39 3.70
N SER A 97 -6.28 -17.69 3.29
CA SER A 97 -5.11 -17.46 4.14
C SER A 97 -5.47 -16.70 5.42
N PHE A 98 -6.30 -15.66 5.31
CA PHE A 98 -6.79 -14.92 6.47
C PHE A 98 -7.58 -15.84 7.40
N SER A 99 -8.54 -16.58 6.87
CA SER A 99 -9.39 -17.49 7.66
C SER A 99 -8.58 -18.59 8.34
N ALA A 100 -7.56 -19.13 7.68
CA ALA A 100 -6.68 -20.16 8.20
C ALA A 100 -5.77 -19.66 9.33
N ALA A 101 -5.43 -18.37 9.34
CA ALA A 101 -4.60 -17.75 10.36
C ALA A 101 -5.38 -17.31 11.61
N LEU A 102 -6.72 -17.47 11.63
CA LEU A 102 -7.54 -17.08 12.77
C LEU A 102 -7.39 -18.08 13.92
N ASP A 103 -6.86 -17.60 15.04
CA ASP A 103 -6.79 -18.34 16.30
C ASP A 103 -7.29 -17.48 17.46
N PHE A 104 -8.59 -17.60 17.72
CA PHE A 104 -9.31 -16.82 18.72
C PHE A 104 -9.38 -17.56 20.05
N ARG A 105 -9.22 -16.83 21.17
CA ARG A 105 -9.36 -17.38 22.53
C ARG A 105 -10.77 -17.87 22.82
N GLU A 106 -11.77 -17.19 22.27
CA GLU A 106 -13.18 -17.52 22.42
C GLU A 106 -13.76 -17.92 21.06
N ARG A 107 -14.60 -18.96 21.04
CA ARG A 107 -15.32 -19.31 19.82
C ARG A 107 -16.18 -18.11 19.39
N PRO A 108 -16.02 -17.60 18.15
CA PRO A 108 -16.86 -16.52 17.64
C PRO A 108 -18.33 -16.90 17.71
N ARG A 109 -19.14 -16.01 18.29
CA ARG A 109 -20.60 -16.18 18.42
C ARG A 109 -21.37 -15.32 17.43
N HIS A 110 -20.75 -14.25 16.95
CA HIS A 110 -21.29 -13.36 15.93
C HIS A 110 -20.13 -12.76 15.15
N TRP A 111 -20.12 -12.92 13.83
CA TRP A 111 -19.13 -12.29 12.96
C TRP A 111 -19.60 -10.90 12.54
N LEU A 112 -18.68 -9.93 12.53
CA LEU A 112 -18.91 -8.63 11.92
C LEU A 112 -17.86 -8.38 10.84
N ASP A 113 -18.26 -8.44 9.57
CA ASP A 113 -17.40 -8.16 8.42
C ASP A 113 -17.43 -6.66 8.12
N TRP A 114 -16.31 -5.98 8.37
CA TRP A 114 -16.15 -4.54 8.27
C TRP A 114 -15.61 -4.15 6.89
N CYS A 115 -16.29 -3.20 6.22
CA CYS A 115 -16.05 -2.90 4.79
C CYS A 115 -16.21 -4.15 3.92
N ALA A 116 -17.33 -4.86 4.11
CA ALA A 116 -17.53 -6.24 3.65
C ALA A 116 -17.54 -6.38 2.12
N GLY A 117 -17.82 -5.32 1.36
CA GLY A 117 -18.20 -5.41 -0.04
C GLY A 117 -19.38 -6.36 -0.20
N LYS A 118 -19.18 -7.46 -0.93
CA LYS A 118 -20.21 -8.51 -1.07
C LYS A 118 -20.22 -9.54 0.08
N GLY A 119 -19.45 -9.35 1.15
CA GLY A 119 -19.38 -10.24 2.33
C GLY A 119 -18.70 -11.60 2.09
N HIS A 120 -17.72 -11.69 1.18
CA HIS A 120 -17.07 -12.98 0.88
C HIS A 120 -16.23 -13.50 2.06
N LEU A 121 -15.58 -12.61 2.81
CA LEU A 121 -14.82 -13.01 4.01
C LEU A 121 -15.79 -13.52 5.08
N GLY A 122 -16.76 -12.70 5.48
CA GLY A 122 -17.74 -13.05 6.49
C GLY A 122 -18.45 -14.37 6.18
N ARG A 123 -18.87 -14.60 4.94
CA ARG A 123 -19.51 -15.86 4.54
C ARG A 123 -18.60 -17.08 4.70
N GLN A 124 -17.32 -16.96 4.37
CA GLN A 124 -16.35 -18.05 4.57
C GLN A 124 -16.21 -18.38 6.06
N LEU A 125 -16.21 -17.37 6.92
CA LEU A 125 -16.09 -17.56 8.37
C LEU A 125 -17.38 -18.08 9.03
N ALA A 126 -18.53 -17.67 8.49
CA ALA A 126 -19.86 -18.06 8.95
C ALA A 126 -20.33 -19.43 8.41
N SER A 127 -19.49 -20.16 7.66
CA SER A 127 -19.87 -21.44 7.03
C SER A 127 -20.25 -22.53 8.03
N ASN A 128 -19.88 -22.37 9.30
CA ASN A 128 -20.25 -23.26 10.40
C ASN A 128 -21.60 -22.90 11.07
N GLY A 129 -22.35 -21.96 10.50
CA GLY A 129 -23.64 -21.50 11.02
C GLY A 129 -23.56 -20.38 12.05
N THR A 130 -22.38 -19.79 12.28
CA THR A 130 -22.27 -18.60 13.15
C THR A 130 -22.92 -17.40 12.46
N PRO A 131 -23.81 -16.64 13.12
CA PRO A 131 -24.44 -15.45 12.55
C PRO A 131 -23.42 -14.42 12.06
N LEU A 132 -23.80 -13.68 11.02
CA LEU A 132 -22.95 -12.70 10.35
C LEU A 132 -23.66 -11.34 10.17
N THR A 133 -22.96 -10.25 10.48
CA THR A 133 -23.32 -8.90 10.03
C THR A 133 -22.25 -8.39 9.07
N CYS A 134 -22.66 -7.93 7.89
CA CYS A 134 -21.80 -7.27 6.91
C CYS A 134 -22.12 -5.78 6.86
N LEU A 135 -21.13 -4.92 7.10
CA LEU A 135 -21.26 -3.47 6.96
C LEU A 135 -20.57 -3.00 5.68
N GLU A 136 -21.31 -2.33 4.80
CA GLU A 136 -20.80 -1.86 3.50
C GLU A 136 -21.49 -0.55 3.09
N TRP A 137 -20.74 0.38 2.49
CA TRP A 137 -21.26 1.68 2.05
C TRP A 137 -22.04 1.59 0.73
N ASP A 138 -21.57 0.79 -0.23
CA ASP A 138 -22.17 0.70 -1.56
C ASP A 138 -23.43 -0.19 -1.55
N PRO A 139 -24.64 0.39 -1.80
CA PRO A 139 -25.90 -0.37 -1.78
C PRO A 139 -25.93 -1.50 -2.82
N THR A 140 -25.19 -1.38 -3.93
CA THR A 140 -25.09 -2.41 -4.95
C THR A 140 -24.38 -3.65 -4.41
N LEU A 141 -23.30 -3.45 -3.64
CA LEU A 141 -22.54 -4.52 -3.02
C LEU A 141 -23.30 -5.18 -1.87
N VAL A 142 -24.01 -4.39 -1.06
CA VAL A 142 -24.92 -4.85 -0.01
C VAL A 142 -25.98 -5.80 -0.59
N ASN A 143 -26.70 -5.35 -1.63
CA ASN A 143 -27.74 -6.15 -2.28
C ASN A 143 -27.17 -7.44 -2.89
N ALA A 144 -26.02 -7.35 -3.57
CA ALA A 144 -25.37 -8.53 -4.13
C ALA A 144 -24.93 -9.52 -3.04
N GLY A 145 -24.42 -9.02 -1.90
CA GLY A 145 -24.01 -9.82 -0.75
C GLY A 145 -25.18 -10.54 -0.07
N ALA A 146 -26.32 -9.86 0.10
CA ALA A 146 -27.54 -10.45 0.64
C ALA A 146 -28.03 -11.62 -0.24
N GLN A 147 -28.09 -11.42 -1.56
CA GLN A 147 -28.51 -12.47 -2.51
C GLN A 147 -27.58 -13.68 -2.49
N LEU A 148 -26.26 -13.46 -2.39
CA LEU A 148 -25.28 -14.54 -2.27
C LEU A 148 -25.44 -15.33 -0.97
N SER A 149 -25.69 -14.65 0.15
CA SER A 149 -25.87 -15.29 1.46
C SER A 149 -27.15 -16.11 1.52
N LEU A 150 -28.24 -15.59 0.94
CA LEU A 150 -29.52 -16.30 0.79
C LEU A 150 -29.34 -17.61 -0.01
N ARG A 151 -28.64 -17.55 -1.15
CA ARG A 151 -28.37 -18.75 -1.97
C ARG A 151 -27.55 -19.83 -1.25
N LEU A 152 -26.73 -19.43 -0.29
CA LEU A 152 -25.86 -20.30 0.50
C LEU A 152 -26.51 -20.74 1.83
N GLY A 153 -27.67 -20.21 2.18
CA GLY A 153 -28.34 -20.50 3.46
C GLY A 153 -27.55 -19.98 4.67
N ILE A 154 -26.77 -18.91 4.51
CA ILE A 154 -25.99 -18.31 5.59
C ILE A 154 -26.86 -17.26 6.31
N ASP A 155 -26.97 -17.37 7.62
CA ASP A 155 -27.60 -16.36 8.48
C ASP A 155 -26.75 -15.08 8.50
N ALA A 156 -27.03 -14.18 7.56
CA ALA A 156 -26.27 -12.97 7.35
C ALA A 156 -27.18 -11.74 7.16
N SER A 157 -26.96 -10.71 7.98
CA SER A 157 -27.50 -9.37 7.78
C SER A 157 -26.52 -8.54 6.96
N HIS A 158 -26.98 -7.90 5.88
CA HIS A 158 -26.19 -6.99 5.04
C HIS A 158 -26.75 -5.58 5.21
N ILE A 159 -25.96 -4.69 5.80
CA ILE A 159 -26.41 -3.36 6.22
C ILE A 159 -25.64 -2.31 5.42
N GLN A 160 -26.38 -1.45 4.72
CA GLN A 160 -25.79 -0.26 4.11
C GLN A 160 -25.39 0.72 5.22
N MET A 161 -24.09 0.97 5.36
CA MET A 161 -23.58 1.81 6.44
C MET A 161 -22.27 2.50 6.06
N ASP A 162 -22.16 3.77 6.45
CA ASP A 162 -20.88 4.43 6.59
C ASP A 162 -20.21 3.99 7.88
N VAL A 163 -19.18 3.17 7.75
CA VAL A 163 -18.45 2.67 8.91
C VAL A 163 -17.65 3.76 9.64
N MET A 164 -17.47 4.93 9.01
CA MET A 164 -16.87 6.11 9.65
C MET A 164 -17.87 6.94 10.45
N SER A 165 -19.17 6.68 10.31
CA SER A 165 -20.20 7.46 11.01
C SER A 165 -20.30 7.11 12.50
N ALA A 166 -21.08 7.89 13.24
CA ALA A 166 -21.30 7.66 14.66
C ALA A 166 -22.16 6.39 14.90
N GLU A 167 -23.09 6.11 13.98
CA GLU A 167 -24.03 4.99 14.02
C GLU A 167 -23.34 3.63 13.94
N ALA A 168 -22.14 3.57 13.35
CA ALA A 168 -21.35 2.33 13.27
C ALA A 168 -21.04 1.73 14.66
N ALA A 169 -20.95 2.56 15.70
CA ALA A 169 -20.73 2.10 17.06
C ALA A 169 -21.84 1.14 17.55
N ALA A 170 -23.09 1.38 17.13
CA ALA A 170 -24.25 0.58 17.54
C ALA A 170 -24.30 -0.82 16.89
N GLN A 171 -23.42 -1.10 15.91
CA GLN A 171 -23.31 -2.41 15.28
C GLN A 171 -22.33 -3.35 15.99
N LEU A 172 -21.53 -2.82 16.91
CA LEU A 172 -20.57 -3.60 17.68
C LEU A 172 -21.06 -3.75 19.12
N ASP A 173 -20.87 -4.95 19.66
CA ASP A 173 -21.18 -5.27 21.05
C ASP A 173 -20.12 -6.25 21.61
N PRO A 174 -20.16 -6.59 22.92
CA PRO A 174 -19.21 -7.53 23.51
C PRO A 174 -19.24 -8.97 22.95
N VAL A 175 -20.29 -9.36 22.21
CA VAL A 175 -20.43 -10.69 21.59
C VAL A 175 -19.83 -10.72 20.18
N SER A 176 -19.76 -9.57 19.54
CA SER A 176 -19.22 -9.37 18.20
C SER A 176 -17.75 -9.78 18.11
N THR A 177 -17.41 -10.46 17.02
CA THR A 177 -16.03 -10.73 16.59
C THR A 177 -15.80 -10.01 15.26
N PRO A 178 -15.28 -8.77 15.30
CA PRO A 178 -15.06 -8.01 14.09
C PRO A 178 -13.88 -8.54 13.30
N VAL A 179 -14.04 -8.58 11.98
CA VAL A 179 -13.01 -8.96 11.02
C VAL A 179 -12.92 -7.92 9.90
N ALA A 180 -11.71 -7.68 9.41
CA ALA A 180 -11.49 -6.77 8.29
C ALA A 180 -10.32 -7.22 7.42
N LEU A 181 -10.58 -7.45 6.13
CA LEU A 181 -9.55 -7.72 5.12
C LEU A 181 -9.58 -6.57 4.10
N HIS A 182 -8.47 -5.81 4.02
CA HIS A 182 -8.34 -4.60 3.19
C HIS A 182 -9.08 -3.34 3.68
N ALA A 183 -9.42 -3.24 4.97
CA ALA A 183 -9.83 -1.96 5.55
C ALA A 183 -8.64 -0.99 5.57
N CYS A 184 -8.70 0.04 4.73
CA CYS A 184 -7.57 0.94 4.46
C CYS A 184 -7.56 2.16 5.39
N GLY A 185 -6.37 2.50 5.92
CA GLY A 185 -6.12 3.72 6.70
C GLY A 185 -7.09 3.90 7.86
N ASP A 186 -7.82 5.02 7.87
CA ASP A 186 -8.72 5.35 8.98
C ASP A 186 -9.85 4.34 9.17
N LEU A 187 -10.19 3.54 8.15
CA LEU A 187 -11.24 2.52 8.27
C LEU A 187 -10.88 1.44 9.29
N HIS A 188 -9.64 0.93 9.30
CA HIS A 188 -9.24 -0.07 10.29
C HIS A 188 -8.93 0.56 11.65
N VAL A 189 -8.46 1.82 11.67
CA VAL A 189 -8.25 2.56 12.92
C VAL A 189 -9.57 2.78 13.63
N ARG A 190 -10.61 3.17 12.88
CA ARG A 190 -11.98 3.30 13.40
C ARG A 190 -12.49 1.98 13.98
N LEU A 191 -12.29 0.86 13.27
CA LEU A 191 -12.66 -0.46 13.77
C LEU A 191 -11.97 -0.81 15.10
N LEU A 192 -10.66 -0.55 15.20
CA LEU A 192 -9.89 -0.77 16.44
C LEU A 192 -10.46 0.04 17.61
N GLN A 193 -10.72 1.33 17.39
CA GLN A 193 -11.29 2.22 18.41
C GLN A 193 -12.69 1.77 18.84
N LEU A 194 -13.56 1.39 17.89
CA LEU A 194 -14.90 0.90 18.19
C LEU A 194 -14.87 -0.45 18.92
N THR A 195 -13.99 -1.37 18.52
CA THR A 195 -13.79 -2.65 19.20
C THR A 195 -13.48 -2.43 20.68
N ILE A 196 -12.55 -1.51 20.98
CA ILE A 196 -12.17 -1.20 22.37
C ILE A 196 -13.33 -0.53 23.12
N THR A 197 -13.94 0.49 22.53
CA THR A 197 -14.99 1.29 23.21
C THR A 197 -16.30 0.52 23.42
N GLN A 198 -16.64 -0.41 22.52
CA GLN A 198 -17.82 -1.28 22.65
C GLN A 198 -17.52 -2.58 23.42
N GLY A 199 -16.28 -2.78 23.86
CA GLY A 199 -15.90 -3.92 24.70
C GLY A 199 -15.91 -5.26 23.97
N CYS A 200 -15.70 -5.29 22.64
CA CYS A 200 -15.52 -6.55 21.93
C CYS A 200 -14.27 -7.26 22.45
N ARG A 201 -14.35 -8.58 22.61
CA ARG A 201 -13.28 -9.36 23.28
C ARG A 201 -12.16 -9.81 22.36
N GLN A 202 -12.38 -9.74 21.05
CA GLN A 202 -11.48 -10.25 20.03
C GLN A 202 -11.75 -9.58 18.69
N LEU A 203 -10.71 -9.46 17.86
CA LEU A 203 -10.78 -8.90 16.52
C LEU A 203 -9.70 -9.52 15.64
N ALA A 204 -9.90 -9.52 14.32
CA ALA A 204 -8.82 -9.82 13.36
C ALA A 204 -8.82 -8.81 12.21
N LEU A 205 -7.64 -8.25 11.90
CA LEU A 205 -7.48 -7.28 10.82
C LEU A 205 -6.25 -7.59 9.97
N ALA A 206 -6.38 -7.34 8.68
CA ALA A 206 -5.30 -7.38 7.69
C ALA A 206 -5.39 -6.12 6.80
N PRO A 207 -4.85 -4.98 7.27
CA PRO A 207 -4.88 -3.73 6.52
C PRO A 207 -3.87 -3.77 5.39
N CYS A 208 -4.14 -3.05 4.30
CA CYS A 208 -3.26 -3.04 3.12
C CYS A 208 -2.81 -1.64 2.69
N CYS A 209 -3.36 -0.56 3.28
CA CYS A 209 -2.95 0.81 3.01
C CYS A 209 -2.89 1.59 4.32
N TYR A 210 -1.75 2.17 4.65
CA TYR A 210 -1.59 2.99 5.86
C TYR A 210 -1.78 4.49 5.59
N ASN A 211 -1.59 4.94 4.34
CA ASN A 211 -1.65 6.35 3.94
C ASN A 211 -3.06 6.89 3.64
N ARG A 212 -4.11 6.06 3.78
CA ARG A 212 -5.52 6.45 3.56
C ARG A 212 -6.10 7.10 4.82
N ILE A 213 -5.44 8.14 5.28
CA ILE A 213 -5.82 8.91 6.48
C ILE A 213 -6.41 10.26 6.08
N GLN A 214 -7.34 10.78 6.88
CA GLN A 214 -7.96 12.10 6.71
C GLN A 214 -6.94 13.21 7.00
N GLY A 215 -6.13 13.05 8.06
CA GLY A 215 -5.11 14.00 8.45
C GLY A 215 -3.87 14.00 7.55
N GLU A 216 -3.06 15.04 7.66
CA GLU A 216 -1.74 15.10 7.00
C GLU A 216 -0.68 14.27 7.74
N GLN A 217 -0.91 13.99 9.02
CA GLN A 217 -0.01 13.26 9.91
C GLN A 217 -0.71 12.07 10.55
N TYR A 218 0.04 10.98 10.70
CA TYR A 218 -0.38 9.80 11.43
C TYR A 218 -0.61 10.13 12.91
N GLN A 219 -1.71 9.64 13.47
CA GLN A 219 -2.02 9.77 14.90
C GLN A 219 -1.72 8.44 15.61
N PRO A 220 -0.69 8.39 16.49
CA PRO A 220 -0.35 7.16 17.19
C PRO A 220 -1.44 6.71 18.17
N LEU A 221 -1.73 5.41 18.19
CA LEU A 221 -2.81 4.83 19.00
C LEU A 221 -2.31 4.41 20.38
N SER A 222 -1.20 3.69 20.44
CA SER A 222 -0.57 3.18 21.66
C SER A 222 0.12 4.27 22.47
N SER A 223 0.26 4.06 23.78
CA SER A 223 1.01 4.95 24.66
C SER A 223 2.49 5.05 24.25
N ALA A 224 3.11 3.92 23.88
CA ALA A 224 4.50 3.85 23.46
C ALA A 224 4.77 4.67 22.20
N ALA A 225 3.90 4.57 21.18
CA ALA A 225 4.08 5.34 19.96
C ALA A 225 3.77 6.84 20.15
N ARG A 226 2.83 7.21 21.04
CA ARG A 226 2.61 8.62 21.40
C ARG A 226 3.81 9.27 22.11
N GLN A 227 4.64 8.48 22.78
CA GLN A 227 5.88 8.94 23.41
C GLN A 227 7.08 8.94 22.46
N SER A 228 6.93 8.33 21.27
CA SER A 228 7.97 8.32 20.25
C SER A 228 8.16 9.72 19.65
N SER A 229 9.41 10.08 19.33
CA SER A 229 9.71 11.28 18.55
C SER A 229 9.48 11.09 17.04
N LEU A 230 9.08 9.89 16.60
CA LEU A 230 8.77 9.61 15.19
C LEU A 230 7.43 10.21 14.80
N ILE A 231 7.47 11.29 14.00
CA ILE A 231 6.29 11.89 13.38
C ILE A 231 6.21 11.41 11.93
N LEU A 232 5.08 10.85 11.51
CA LEU A 232 4.88 10.32 10.15
C LEU A 232 3.86 11.18 9.40
N SER A 233 4.27 11.67 8.24
CA SER A 233 3.34 12.29 7.28
C SER A 233 2.54 11.22 6.53
N ARG A 234 1.43 11.61 5.91
CA ARG A 234 0.67 10.76 4.98
C ARG A 234 1.54 10.16 3.87
N ASP A 235 2.54 10.91 3.40
CA ASP A 235 3.49 10.46 2.38
C ASP A 235 4.45 9.39 2.92
N ASP A 236 4.89 9.51 4.17
CA ASP A 236 5.74 8.50 4.82
C ASP A 236 5.01 7.15 4.95
N LEU A 237 3.71 7.19 5.25
CA LEU A 237 2.85 5.99 5.32
C LEU A 237 2.69 5.27 3.98
N GLY A 238 3.11 5.89 2.87
CA GLY A 238 3.16 5.25 1.56
C GLY A 238 4.37 4.33 1.37
N LEU A 239 5.42 4.47 2.19
CA LEU A 239 6.65 3.68 2.04
C LEU A 239 6.41 2.16 2.18
N PRO A 240 5.69 1.65 3.19
CA PRO A 240 5.40 0.22 3.29
C PRO A 240 4.62 -0.33 2.08
N LEU A 241 3.91 0.53 1.36
CA LEU A 241 3.05 0.17 0.23
C LEU A 241 3.80 0.12 -1.11
N SER A 242 5.10 0.42 -1.12
CA SER A 242 5.90 0.53 -2.35
C SER A 242 6.43 -0.81 -2.88
N GLU A 243 6.18 -1.92 -2.18
CA GLU A 243 6.50 -3.25 -2.67
C GLU A 243 5.59 -3.62 -3.85
N THR A 244 6.16 -4.18 -4.92
CA THR A 244 5.41 -4.53 -6.14
C THR A 244 5.48 -6.03 -6.35
N VAL A 245 4.39 -6.74 -6.07
CA VAL A 245 4.40 -8.22 -6.01
C VAL A 245 3.80 -8.87 -7.26
N THR A 246 2.95 -8.20 -8.05
CA THR A 246 2.08 -8.94 -9.00
C THR A 246 1.74 -8.27 -10.34
N ALA A 247 2.59 -7.41 -10.89
CA ALA A 247 2.37 -6.91 -12.26
C ALA A 247 2.84 -7.97 -13.28
N GLY A 248 2.06 -8.24 -14.33
CA GLY A 248 2.54 -9.05 -15.45
C GLY A 248 3.60 -8.28 -16.27
N THR A 249 4.25 -8.95 -17.22
CA THR A 249 5.32 -8.34 -18.02
C THR A 249 4.83 -7.15 -18.84
N ARG A 250 3.58 -7.20 -19.32
CA ARG A 250 2.96 -6.08 -20.05
C ARG A 250 2.71 -4.89 -19.12
N GLU A 251 2.13 -5.12 -17.95
CA GLU A 251 1.86 -4.06 -16.97
C GLU A 251 3.15 -3.43 -16.47
N ARG A 252 4.22 -4.22 -16.26
CA ARG A 252 5.55 -3.72 -15.91
C ARG A 252 6.07 -2.75 -16.97
N ARG A 253 6.14 -3.18 -18.24
CA ARG A 253 6.59 -2.32 -19.34
C ARG A 253 5.80 -1.02 -19.45
N GLN A 254 4.48 -1.09 -19.32
CA GLN A 254 3.63 0.09 -19.38
C GLN A 254 3.88 1.06 -18.22
N ARG A 255 4.03 0.53 -17.00
CA ARG A 255 4.37 1.32 -15.81
C ARG A 255 5.74 1.97 -15.97
N ASP A 256 6.74 1.25 -16.46
CA ASP A 256 8.09 1.78 -16.63
C ASP A 256 8.14 2.85 -17.72
N GLN A 257 7.47 2.63 -18.86
CA GLN A 257 7.31 3.68 -19.87
C GLN A 257 6.62 4.92 -19.29
N SER A 258 5.54 4.75 -18.54
CA SER A 258 4.82 5.85 -17.89
C SER A 258 5.73 6.64 -16.96
N MET A 259 6.54 5.96 -16.14
CA MET A 259 7.43 6.62 -15.20
C MET A 259 8.63 7.27 -15.88
N ALA A 260 9.26 6.60 -16.85
CA ALA A 260 10.36 7.16 -17.63
C ALA A 260 9.93 8.43 -18.37
N TRP A 261 8.74 8.42 -18.97
CA TRP A 261 8.21 9.58 -19.67
C TRP A 261 7.86 10.73 -18.74
N ARG A 262 7.30 10.44 -17.55
CA ARG A 262 7.10 11.47 -16.51
C ARG A 262 8.41 12.08 -16.04
N LEU A 263 9.47 11.27 -15.89
CA LEU A 263 10.80 11.76 -15.51
C LEU A 263 11.46 12.55 -16.65
N GLY A 264 11.27 12.15 -17.91
CA GLY A 264 11.69 12.93 -19.07
C GLY A 264 10.99 14.29 -19.13
N PHE A 265 9.67 14.31 -18.89
CA PHE A 265 8.93 15.57 -18.76
C PHE A 265 9.37 16.39 -17.53
N ASP A 266 9.69 15.74 -16.41
CA ASP A 266 10.23 16.43 -15.22
C ASP A 266 11.54 17.16 -15.52
N LEU A 267 12.44 16.56 -16.30
CA LEU A 267 13.67 17.23 -16.75
C LEU A 267 13.38 18.43 -17.65
N LEU A 268 12.40 18.31 -18.55
CA LEU A 268 12.00 19.39 -19.44
C LEU A 268 11.35 20.55 -18.68
N GLN A 269 10.39 20.26 -17.80
CA GLN A 269 9.63 21.29 -17.10
C GLN A 269 10.55 22.11 -16.17
N ARG A 270 11.54 21.50 -15.51
CA ARG A 270 12.54 22.22 -14.69
C ARG A 270 13.35 23.20 -15.53
N LYS A 271 13.84 22.75 -16.69
CA LYS A 271 14.58 23.58 -17.65
C LYS A 271 13.74 24.76 -18.13
N LEU A 272 12.47 24.52 -18.49
CA LEU A 272 11.59 25.56 -19.04
C LEU A 272 11.13 26.58 -18.01
N ARG A 273 11.02 26.18 -16.74
CA ARG A 273 10.61 27.05 -15.63
C ARG A 273 11.78 27.73 -14.92
N ASP A 274 13.01 27.31 -15.21
CA ASP A 274 14.21 27.67 -14.44
C ASP A 274 14.03 27.40 -12.94
N ASP A 275 13.44 26.25 -12.60
CA ASP A 275 13.06 25.87 -11.25
C ASP A 275 13.29 24.38 -11.02
N ASP A 276 14.11 24.03 -10.03
CA ASP A 276 14.39 22.64 -9.64
C ASP A 276 13.34 22.05 -8.68
N SER A 277 12.15 22.63 -8.60
CA SER A 277 11.01 22.03 -7.90
C SER A 277 10.29 21.01 -8.79
N TYR A 278 9.94 19.86 -8.19
CA TYR A 278 9.12 18.86 -8.85
C TYR A 278 7.71 19.40 -9.13
N LEU A 279 7.23 19.27 -10.37
CA LEU A 279 5.86 19.59 -10.76
C LEU A 279 5.01 18.31 -10.83
N PRO A 280 4.06 18.09 -9.89
CA PRO A 280 3.24 16.88 -9.91
C PRO A 280 2.36 16.80 -11.15
N THR A 281 2.41 15.68 -11.88
CA THR A 281 1.49 15.39 -12.99
C THR A 281 0.29 14.57 -12.48
N PRO A 282 -0.94 14.80 -12.97
CA PRO A 282 -2.09 14.00 -12.56
C PRO A 282 -1.96 12.54 -13.04
N SER A 283 -2.87 11.68 -12.57
CA SER A 283 -3.01 10.32 -13.10
C SER A 283 -3.47 10.37 -14.55
N LEU A 284 -2.55 10.07 -15.47
CA LEU A 284 -2.82 10.07 -16.91
C LEU A 284 -3.42 8.74 -17.37
N PRO A 285 -4.45 8.74 -18.23
CA PRO A 285 -4.97 7.54 -18.86
C PRO A 285 -3.89 6.79 -19.65
N SER A 286 -3.97 5.45 -19.68
CA SER A 286 -3.02 4.59 -20.40
C SER A 286 -2.90 4.91 -21.89
N ALA A 287 -3.93 5.50 -22.49
CA ALA A 287 -3.93 5.97 -23.88
C ALA A 287 -2.85 7.02 -24.17
N TRP A 288 -2.40 7.78 -23.17
CA TRP A 288 -1.30 8.76 -23.33
C TRP A 288 0.01 8.10 -23.73
N LEU A 289 0.23 6.83 -23.34
CA LEU A 289 1.44 6.08 -23.67
C LEU A 289 1.46 5.56 -25.11
N LYS A 290 0.36 5.73 -25.85
CA LYS A 290 0.27 5.43 -27.29
C LYS A 290 0.73 6.60 -28.17
N LYS A 291 0.96 7.78 -27.59
CA LYS A 291 1.45 8.97 -28.31
C LYS A 291 2.94 8.83 -28.61
N SER A 292 3.53 9.76 -29.36
CA SER A 292 4.99 9.94 -29.32
C SER A 292 5.39 10.63 -28.01
N PHE A 293 6.65 10.46 -27.58
CA PHE A 293 7.17 11.13 -26.39
C PHE A 293 7.09 12.68 -26.51
N GLU A 294 7.33 13.22 -27.70
CA GLU A 294 7.14 14.65 -27.99
C GLU A 294 5.70 15.09 -27.72
N GLN A 295 4.71 14.42 -28.33
CA GLN A 295 3.32 14.80 -28.16
C GLN A 295 2.89 14.66 -26.71
N TYR A 296 3.35 13.62 -26.03
CA TYR A 296 3.16 13.44 -24.58
C TYR A 296 3.66 14.65 -23.79
N CYS A 297 4.88 15.14 -24.07
CA CYS A 297 5.46 16.29 -23.39
C CYS A 297 4.73 17.59 -23.71
N ARG A 298 4.34 17.82 -24.98
CA ARG A 298 3.59 19.01 -25.40
C ARG A 298 2.22 19.08 -24.75
N ASP A 299 1.51 17.96 -24.68
CA ASP A 299 0.21 17.86 -24.04
C ASP A 299 0.31 18.08 -22.52
N LEU A 300 1.34 17.53 -21.88
CA LEU A 300 1.61 17.79 -20.47
C LEU A 300 2.01 19.24 -20.20
N ALA A 301 2.85 19.85 -21.06
CA ALA A 301 3.22 21.25 -20.94
C ALA A 301 1.97 22.15 -21.03
N THR A 302 1.10 21.88 -21.99
CA THR A 302 -0.21 22.55 -22.14
C THR A 302 -1.06 22.39 -20.89
N LEU A 303 -1.19 21.16 -20.38
CA LEU A 303 -1.93 20.87 -19.15
C LEU A 303 -1.36 21.58 -17.92
N LYS A 304 -0.06 21.90 -17.93
CA LYS A 304 0.65 22.59 -16.86
C LYS A 304 0.82 24.09 -17.07
N GLY A 305 0.29 24.64 -18.16
CA GLY A 305 0.46 26.07 -18.50
C GLY A 305 1.92 26.44 -18.80
N ILE A 306 2.73 25.49 -19.25
CA ILE A 306 4.13 25.71 -19.63
C ILE A 306 4.18 25.86 -21.15
N THR A 307 4.86 26.90 -21.63
CA THR A 307 5.13 27.07 -23.06
C THR A 307 6.09 25.99 -23.54
N ALA A 308 5.58 25.05 -24.33
CA ALA A 308 6.41 24.00 -24.91
C ALA A 308 7.34 24.58 -25.99
N PRO A 309 8.63 24.22 -26.00
CA PRO A 309 9.57 24.66 -27.04
C PRO A 309 9.18 24.10 -28.41
N LEU A 310 9.43 24.86 -29.47
CA LEU A 310 9.18 24.42 -30.86
C LEU A 310 10.08 23.24 -31.24
N THR A 311 11.33 23.24 -30.77
CA THR A 311 12.33 22.20 -31.06
C THR A 311 13.08 21.83 -29.79
N GLU A 312 13.13 20.53 -29.48
CA GLU A 312 14.00 19.95 -28.44
C GLU A 312 14.60 18.66 -29.00
N PRO A 313 15.74 18.19 -28.46
CA PRO A 313 16.27 16.88 -28.79
C PRO A 313 15.41 15.78 -28.11
N TRP A 314 14.18 15.60 -28.60
CA TRP A 314 13.15 14.75 -27.97
C TRP A 314 13.62 13.33 -27.68
N GLN A 315 14.37 12.72 -28.61
CA GLN A 315 14.93 11.38 -28.43
C GLN A 315 15.96 11.32 -27.28
N GLN A 316 16.82 12.33 -27.14
CA GLN A 316 17.79 12.39 -26.05
C GLN A 316 17.08 12.63 -24.72
N LEU A 317 16.04 13.47 -24.70
CA LEU A 317 15.25 13.72 -23.50
C LEU A 317 14.49 12.46 -23.06
N GLU A 318 13.94 11.69 -24.00
CA GLU A 318 13.32 10.40 -23.69
C GLU A 318 14.33 9.42 -23.08
N GLN A 319 15.52 9.28 -23.69
CA GLN A 319 16.61 8.45 -23.18
C GLN A 319 17.02 8.88 -21.76
N ARG A 320 17.13 10.19 -21.49
CA ARG A 320 17.39 10.72 -20.15
C ARG A 320 16.28 10.39 -19.17
N GLY A 321 15.02 10.36 -19.61
CA GLY A 321 13.88 9.89 -18.80
C GLY A 321 14.03 8.43 -18.37
N TRP A 322 14.46 7.55 -19.30
CA TRP A 322 14.75 6.14 -19.00
C TRP A 322 15.97 5.96 -18.09
N GLN A 323 17.04 6.71 -18.33
CA GLN A 323 18.20 6.72 -17.43
C GLN A 323 17.79 7.17 -16.03
N ARG A 324 16.99 8.24 -15.94
CA ARG A 324 16.48 8.75 -14.66
C ARG A 324 15.61 7.72 -13.96
N LEU A 325 14.82 6.93 -14.69
CA LEU A 325 14.05 5.83 -14.09
C LEU A 325 14.98 4.78 -13.45
N ALA A 326 16.07 4.38 -14.13
CA ALA A 326 17.05 3.47 -13.57
C ALA A 326 17.68 4.01 -12.27
N GLU A 327 18.08 5.29 -12.27
CA GLU A 327 18.61 5.95 -11.07
C GLU A 327 17.58 5.98 -9.94
N VAL A 328 16.35 6.39 -10.23
CA VAL A 328 15.25 6.46 -9.25
C VAL A 328 15.04 5.09 -8.61
N ARG A 329 14.93 4.03 -9.41
CA ARG A 329 14.70 2.67 -8.90
C ARG A 329 15.85 2.16 -8.04
N ASN A 330 17.09 2.43 -8.42
CA ASN A 330 18.22 2.03 -7.60
C ASN A 330 18.31 2.85 -6.30
N LEU A 331 18.11 4.17 -6.36
CA LEU A 331 18.08 5.01 -5.16
C LEU A 331 16.92 4.65 -4.22
N GLU A 332 15.80 4.14 -4.75
CA GLU A 332 14.68 3.63 -3.97
C GLU A 332 15.03 2.36 -3.16
N LEU A 333 16.09 1.63 -3.49
CA LEU A 333 16.50 0.43 -2.74
C LEU A 333 16.92 0.78 -1.30
N LEU A 334 17.61 1.92 -1.10
CA LEU A 334 18.05 2.35 0.23
C LEU A 334 16.87 2.61 1.16
N ARG A 335 15.89 3.40 0.70
CA ARG A 335 14.65 3.61 1.47
C ARG A 335 13.80 2.34 1.54
N GLY A 336 13.96 1.43 0.57
CA GLY A 336 13.37 0.10 0.55
C GLY A 336 13.70 -0.73 1.80
N LEU A 337 14.89 -0.57 2.38
CA LEU A 337 15.29 -1.23 3.63
C LEU A 337 14.39 -0.85 4.83
N PHE A 338 13.69 0.29 4.75
CA PHE A 338 12.85 0.81 5.83
C PHE A 338 11.36 0.48 5.67
N ARG A 339 10.95 -0.19 4.58
CA ARG A 339 9.54 -0.58 4.35
C ARG A 339 9.01 -1.45 5.49
N ARG A 340 9.69 -2.58 5.75
CA ARG A 340 9.28 -3.55 6.77
C ARG A 340 9.45 -3.02 8.20
N PRO A 341 10.56 -2.32 8.56
CA PRO A 341 10.65 -1.69 9.88
C PRO A 341 9.53 -0.68 10.16
N LEU A 342 9.15 0.12 9.16
CA LEU A 342 8.05 1.08 9.31
C LEU A 342 6.70 0.37 9.42
N GLU A 343 6.46 -0.69 8.64
CA GLU A 343 5.28 -1.52 8.77
C GLU A 343 5.18 -2.15 10.16
N HIS A 344 6.27 -2.70 10.69
CA HIS A 344 6.29 -3.29 12.04
C HIS A 344 6.02 -2.27 13.13
N TRP A 345 6.59 -1.07 13.02
CA TRP A 345 6.28 0.02 13.95
C TRP A 345 4.78 0.36 13.92
N LEU A 346 4.18 0.42 12.73
CA LEU A 346 2.75 0.65 12.53
C LEU A 346 1.89 -0.49 13.11
N LEU A 347 2.31 -1.74 12.95
CA LEU A 347 1.60 -2.89 13.51
C LEU A 347 1.68 -2.92 15.04
N LEU A 348 2.85 -2.64 15.61
CA LEU A 348 3.06 -2.57 17.07
C LEU A 348 2.29 -1.43 17.72
N ASP A 349 2.08 -0.32 17.01
CA ASP A 349 1.22 0.76 17.51
C ASP A 349 -0.27 0.37 17.59
N ARG A 350 -0.69 -0.61 16.78
CA ARG A 350 -2.08 -1.07 16.69
C ARG A 350 -2.38 -2.31 17.54
N ALA A 351 -1.36 -3.06 17.94
CA ALA A 351 -1.44 -4.25 18.77
C ALA A 351 -1.63 -3.85 20.25
#